data_AF-A0A952TQT4-F1
#
_entry.id   AF-A0A952TQT4-F1
#
_cell.length_a   1.000
_cell.length_b   1.000
_cell.length_c   1.000
_cell.angle_alpha   90.00
_cell.angle_beta   90.00
_cell.angle_gamma   90.00
#
_symmetry.space_group_name_H-M   'P 1'
#
loop_
_entity.id
_entity.type
_entity.pdbx_description
1 polymer ?
#
loop_
_entity_poly.entity_id
_entity_poly.type
_entity_poly.pdbx_seq_one_letter_code
_entity_poly.pdbx_strand_id
1 'polypeptide(L)' 'AAKRLKAEGVISSYRQGTDLFMLTQKANRDCYFMDTKTRLCTVYEKRPDVCRQFPSIGPRPGFCPVRKV' A
#
# COMPACT_ATOMS: atom_id res chain seq x y z
N ALA A 1 -17.78 -2.68 -6.89
CA ALA A 1 -16.87 -2.45 -5.75
C ALA A 1 -15.75 -1.44 -6.08
N ALA A 2 -14.90 -1.69 -7.09
CA ALA A 2 -13.76 -0.82 -7.42
C ALA A 2 -14.13 0.64 -7.75
N LYS A 3 -15.23 0.88 -8.48
CA LYS A 3 -15.73 2.24 -8.78
C LYS A 3 -16.02 3.06 -7.52
N ARG A 4 -16.56 2.42 -6.48
CA ARG A 4 -16.82 3.06 -5.18
C ARG A 4 -15.52 3.41 -4.45
N LEU A 5 -14.58 2.46 -4.38
CA LEU A 5 -13.26 2.69 -3.78
C LEU A 5 -12.48 3.82 -4.47
N LYS A 6 -12.65 3.96 -5.80
CA LYS A 6 -12.05 5.06 -6.56
C LYS A 6 -12.69 6.39 -6.23
N ALA A 7 -14.02 6.44 -6.10
CA ALA A 7 -14.75 7.64 -5.70
C ALA A 7 -14.42 8.08 -4.27
N GLU A 8 -14.21 7.14 -3.36
CA GLU A 8 -13.75 7.39 -1.98
C GLU A 8 -12.25 7.76 -1.90
N GLY A 9 -11.52 7.71 -3.02
CA GLY A 9 -10.10 8.05 -3.08
C GLY A 9 -9.16 7.01 -2.45
N VAL A 10 -9.66 5.81 -2.13
CA VAL A 10 -8.86 4.73 -1.53
C VAL A 10 -7.91 4.10 -2.56
N ILE A 11 -8.36 4.00 -3.81
CA ILE A 11 -7.57 3.48 -4.93
C ILE A 11 -7.31 4.56 -5.98
N SER A 12 -6.11 4.54 -6.55
CA SER A 12 -5.69 5.44 -7.63
C SER A 12 -6.02 4.87 -9.00
N SER A 13 -5.94 3.55 -9.16
CA SER A 13 -6.23 2.85 -10.41
C SER A 13 -6.76 1.45 -10.18
N TYR A 14 -7.44 0.91 -11.19
CA TYR A 14 -7.96 -0.45 -11.23
C TYR A 14 -7.82 -0.98 -12.66
N ARG A 15 -7.33 -2.20 -12.81
CA ARG A 15 -7.16 -2.92 -14.08
C ARG A 15 -8.19 -4.04 -14.14
N GLN A 16 -9.21 -3.85 -14.97
CA GLN A 16 -10.33 -4.78 -15.09
C GLN A 16 -9.91 -6.18 -15.59
N GLY A 17 -8.88 -6.27 -16.45
CA GLY A 17 -8.42 -7.55 -16.99
C GLY A 17 -7.70 -8.47 -16.00
N THR A 18 -7.19 -7.92 -14.88
CA THR A 18 -6.45 -8.69 -13.86
C THR A 18 -7.05 -8.54 -12.47
N ASP A 19 -8.15 -7.79 -12.34
CA ASP A 19 -8.75 -7.35 -11.08
C ASP A 19 -7.79 -6.70 -10.06
N LEU A 20 -6.64 -6.21 -10.55
CA LEU A 20 -5.65 -5.54 -9.71
C LEU A 20 -6.01 -4.07 -9.53
N PHE A 21 -5.86 -3.56 -8.32
CA PHE A 21 -5.99 -2.14 -8.01
C PHE A 21 -4.74 -1.63 -7.31
N MET A 22 -4.47 -0.34 -7.51
CA MET A 22 -3.39 0.36 -6.82
C MET A 22 -4.01 1.23 -5.74
N LEU A 23 -3.52 1.09 -4.51
CA LEU A 23 -3.87 2.01 -3.43
C LEU A 23 -3.41 3.44 -3.75
N THR A 24 -4.16 4.42 -3.27
CA THR A 24 -3.73 5.81 -3.29
C THR A 24 -2.54 6.00 -2.36
N GLN A 25 -1.65 6.93 -2.71
CA GLN A 25 -0.56 7.34 -1.84
C GLN A 25 -0.88 8.70 -1.21
N LYS A 26 -0.40 8.94 0.00
CA LYS A 26 -0.44 10.26 0.63
C LYS A 26 0.52 11.21 -0.10
N ALA A 27 0.40 12.51 0.15
CA ALA A 27 1.25 13.53 -0.46
C ALA A 27 2.77 13.29 -0.24
N ASN A 28 3.13 12.64 0.86
CA ASN A 28 4.50 12.26 1.19
C ASN A 28 4.94 10.89 0.62
N ARG A 29 4.18 10.32 -0.31
CA ARG A 29 4.37 8.97 -0.91
C ARG A 29 4.19 7.80 0.06
N ASP A 30 3.59 8.03 1.22
CA ASP A 30 3.21 6.93 2.11
C ASP A 30 2.00 6.16 1.59
N CYS A 31 1.90 4.89 2.00
CA CYS A 31 0.69 4.10 1.80
C CYS A 31 -0.54 4.78 2.45
N TYR A 32 -1.70 4.70 1.80
CA TYR A 32 -2.98 5.20 2.31
C TYR A 32 -3.24 4.81 3.79
N PHE A 33 -2.94 3.56 4.14
CA PHE A 33 -3.16 3.00 5.48
C PHE A 33 -1.98 3.17 6.45
N MET A 34 -0.96 3.95 6.10
CA MET A 34 0.15 4.21 7.02
C MET A 34 -0.24 5.32 8.00
N ASP A 35 -0.19 5.06 9.29
CA ASP A 35 -0.39 6.08 10.31
C ASP A 35 0.73 7.13 10.26
N THR A 36 0.37 8.41 10.32
CA THR A 36 1.31 9.50 10.12
C THR A 36 2.22 9.75 11.31
N LYS A 37 1.80 9.34 12.52
CA LYS A 37 2.58 9.55 13.76
C LYS A 37 3.46 8.35 14.08
N THR A 38 2.86 7.16 14.11
CA THR A 38 3.51 5.91 14.54
C THR A 38 4.25 5.21 13.41
N ARG A 39 3.98 5.55 12.14
CA ARG A 39 4.51 4.86 10.95
C ARG A 39 4.12 3.37 10.90
N LEU A 40 3.01 2.99 11.55
CA LEU A 40 2.46 1.64 11.52
C LEU A 40 1.24 1.57 10.60
N CYS A 41 0.95 0.39 10.06
CA CYS A 41 -0.24 0.21 9.24
C CYS A 41 -1.49 0.12 10.13
N THR A 42 -2.50 0.94 9.84
CA THR A 42 -3.76 0.98 10.60
C THR A 42 -4.66 -0.23 10.37
N VAL A 43 -4.41 -0.99 9.30
CA VAL A 43 -5.15 -2.22 8.94
C VAL A 43 -4.23 -3.44 8.91
N TYR A 44 -3.38 -3.57 9.93
CA TYR A 44 -2.32 -4.58 9.96
C TYR A 44 -2.83 -6.01 9.72
N GLU A 45 -3.92 -6.39 10.38
CA GLU A 45 -4.54 -7.72 10.25
C GLU A 45 -5.03 -8.04 8.84
N LYS A 46 -5.39 -7.01 8.06
CA LYS A 46 -5.90 -7.15 6.69
C LYS A 46 -4.83 -6.90 5.63
N ARG A 47 -3.56 -6.80 6.02
CA ARG A 47 -2.46 -6.59 5.06
C ARG A 47 -2.42 -7.73 4.04
N PRO A 48 -2.29 -7.43 2.74
CA PRO A 48 -2.02 -8.45 1.75
C PRO A 48 -0.62 -9.03 1.97
N ASP A 49 -0.39 -10.27 1.54
CA ASP A 49 0.86 -10.99 1.81
C ASP A 49 2.08 -10.26 1.25
N VAL A 50 1.95 -9.61 0.10
CA VAL A 50 3.00 -8.74 -0.46
C VAL A 50 3.46 -7.64 0.51
N CYS A 51 2.57 -7.08 1.32
CA CYS A 51 2.93 -6.10 2.35
C CYS A 51 3.53 -6.74 3.60
N ARG A 52 3.16 -7.99 3.92
CA ARG A 52 3.73 -8.74 5.05
C ARG A 52 5.13 -9.26 4.75
N GLN A 53 5.38 -9.62 3.49
CA GLN A 53 6.66 -10.15 3.01
C GLN A 53 7.65 -9.05 2.61
N PHE A 54 7.28 -7.76 2.73
CA PHE A 54 8.22 -6.66 2.58
C PHE A 54 9.33 -6.76 3.65
N PRO A 55 10.62 -6.57 3.31
CA PRO A 55 11.16 -6.04 2.06
C PRO A 55 11.54 -7.09 1.00
N SER A 56 11.33 -8.39 1.26
CA SER A 56 11.72 -9.45 0.33
C SER A 56 10.95 -9.37 -0.99
N ILE A 57 9.70 -8.89 -0.95
CA ILE A 57 8.84 -8.70 -2.13
C ILE A 57 8.54 -7.21 -2.32
N GLY A 58 8.78 -6.70 -3.51
CA GLY A 58 8.50 -5.31 -3.89
C GLY A 58 9.40 -4.78 -5.02
N PRO A 59 9.28 -3.48 -5.37
CA PRO A 59 10.08 -2.87 -6.45
C PRO A 59 11.58 -2.81 -6.15
N ARG A 60 11.96 -2.82 -4.86
CA ARG A 60 13.34 -2.89 -4.38
C ARG A 60 13.47 -4.04 -3.37
N PRO A 61 13.61 -5.29 -3.84
CA PRO A 61 13.79 -6.44 -2.95
C PRO A 61 14.99 -6.22 -2.00
N GLY A 62 14.80 -6.52 -0.72
CA GLY A 62 15.83 -6.39 0.32
C GLY A 62 16.02 -4.97 0.89
N PHE A 63 15.43 -3.93 0.29
CA PHE A 63 15.54 -2.56 0.80
C PHE A 63 14.41 -2.22 1.78
N CYS A 64 14.74 -1.88 3.03
CA CYS A 64 13.79 -1.38 4.02
C CYS A 64 14.02 0.12 4.32
N PRO A 65 13.09 1.04 3.98
CA PRO A 65 13.26 2.48 4.19
C PRO A 65 13.54 2.91 5.63
N VAL A 66 13.16 2.10 6.62
CA VAL A 66 13.40 2.38 8.05
C VAL A 66 14.78 1.91 8.48
N ARG A 67 15.28 0.82 7.90
CA ARG A 67 16.59 0.25 8.23
C ARG A 67 17.60 0.90 7.29
N LYS A 68 18.25 1.98 7.75
CA LYS A 68 19.45 2.47 7.06
C LYS A 68 20.48 1.33 7.07
N VAL A 69 20.75 0.78 5.90
CA VAL A 69 21.87 -0.14 5.68
C VAL A 69 23.15 0.68 5.71
#